data_AF-C3ZHW4-F1
#
_entry.id   AF-C3ZHW4-F1
#
_cell.length_a   1.000
_cell.length_b   1.000
_cell.length_c   1.000
_cell.angle_alpha   90.00
_cell.angle_beta   90.00
_cell.angle_gamma   90.00
#
_symmetry.space_group_name_H-M   'P 1'
#
loop_
_entity.id
_entity.type
_entity.pdbx_description
1 polymer ?
#
loop_
_entity_poly.entity_id
_entity_poly.type
_entity_poly.pdbx_seq_one_letter_code
_entity_poly.pdbx_strand_id
1 'polypeptide(L)'
;MKRYTCIECGRGAEELYRDFGGGNLKISHCDHCEQVVDKYVEFDPVLVLLDALLHKPQAYRHILLNSDIQFHWRLSVICLLCDAYIKWAQLKSADTTDSQQHQLGFYALEWDFYLMFLLATVELALFLGCCMLLLRVSREVLFPDVSFSSVVRALLLSSFGKLLVIPAVIWGETNSTVYLGLTRLFVFTCNSLAMRELIVQSSVT
;
A
#
# COMPACT_ATOMS: atom_id res chain seq x y z
N MET A 1 13.35 -19.10 14.36
CA MET A 1 11.90 -19.41 14.37
C MET A 1 11.17 -18.17 13.89
N LYS A 2 10.32 -18.26 12.86
CA LYS A 2 9.48 -17.14 12.44
C LYS A 2 8.50 -16.87 13.60
N ARG A 3 8.61 -15.69 14.22
CA ARG A 3 7.66 -15.23 15.25
C ARG A 3 6.50 -14.58 14.52
N TYR A 4 5.34 -15.22 14.53
CA TYR A 4 4.12 -14.60 14.02
C TYR A 4 3.58 -13.62 15.05
N THR A 5 2.70 -12.71 14.64
CA THR A 5 2.10 -11.72 15.56
C THR A 5 0.59 -11.82 15.50
N CYS A 6 -0.09 -11.85 16.64
CA CYS A 6 -1.55 -11.81 16.67
C CYS A 6 -2.06 -10.47 16.13
N ILE A 7 -2.98 -10.52 15.16
CA ILE A 7 -3.53 -9.31 14.53
C ILE A 7 -4.37 -8.46 15.50
N GLU A 8 -4.95 -9.06 16.54
CA GLU A 8 -5.80 -8.37 17.52
C GLU A 8 -4.96 -7.75 18.65
N CYS A 9 -4.12 -8.54 19.33
CA CYS A 9 -3.38 -8.08 20.52
C CYS A 9 -1.93 -7.65 20.26
N GLY A 10 -1.40 -7.86 19.06
CA GLY A 10 -0.04 -7.44 18.68
C GLY A 10 1.10 -8.23 19.35
N ARG A 11 0.78 -9.31 20.08
CA ARG A 11 1.74 -10.15 20.79
C ARG A 11 2.23 -11.30 19.91
N GLY A 12 3.45 -11.76 20.16
CA GLY A 12 4.05 -12.88 19.43
C GLY A 12 3.24 -14.18 19.59
N ALA A 13 3.09 -14.91 18.49
CA ALA A 13 2.45 -16.21 18.41
C ALA A 13 3.42 -17.23 17.77
N GLU A 14 3.45 -18.45 18.31
CA GLU A 14 4.36 -19.50 17.83
C GLU A 14 3.91 -20.14 16.52
N GLU A 15 2.59 -20.23 16.28
CA GLU A 15 2.00 -20.87 15.10
C GLU A 15 0.77 -20.07 14.61
N LEU A 16 0.62 -19.86 13.29
CA LEU A 16 -0.59 -19.25 12.66
C LEU A 16 -1.72 -20.26 12.46
N TYR A 17 -1.35 -21.50 12.13
CA TYR A 17 -2.29 -22.59 11.86
C TYR A 17 -1.64 -23.90 12.26
N ARG A 18 -2.46 -24.86 12.70
CA ARG A 18 -2.06 -26.26 12.85
C ARG A 18 -2.64 -27.07 11.69
N ASP A 19 -1.77 -27.71 10.95
CA ASP A 19 -2.16 -28.71 9.95
C ASP A 19 -2.31 -30.06 10.65
N PHE A 20 -3.55 -30.56 10.70
CA PHE A 20 -3.84 -31.87 11.31
C PHE A 20 -3.71 -33.04 10.32
N GLY A 21 -3.24 -32.76 9.08
CA GLY A 21 -3.18 -33.73 8.00
C GLY A 21 -4.55 -33.99 7.35
N GLY A 22 -4.52 -34.33 6.06
CA GLY A 22 -5.74 -34.61 5.29
C GLY A 22 -6.49 -33.36 4.77
N GLY A 23 -5.84 -32.19 4.74
CA GLY A 23 -6.41 -30.94 4.23
C GLY A 23 -7.20 -30.12 5.25
N ASN A 24 -7.23 -30.54 6.53
CA ASN A 24 -7.88 -29.81 7.61
C ASN A 24 -6.87 -28.89 8.31
N LEU A 25 -6.80 -27.63 7.86
CA LEU A 25 -6.15 -26.56 8.61
C LEU A 25 -7.08 -26.08 9.74
N LYS A 26 -6.54 -25.94 10.95
CA LYS A 26 -7.22 -25.26 12.06
C LYS A 26 -6.43 -24.02 12.46
N ILE A 27 -7.06 -22.86 12.39
CA ILE A 27 -6.44 -21.60 12.80
C ILE A 27 -6.16 -21.64 14.31
N SER A 28 -4.98 -21.17 14.71
CA SER A 28 -4.60 -21.10 16.12
C SER A 28 -5.32 -19.95 16.83
N HIS A 29 -5.56 -20.15 18.13
CA HIS A 29 -6.03 -19.09 19.03
C HIS A 29 -4.84 -18.52 19.79
N CYS A 30 -4.87 -17.22 20.05
CA CYS A 30 -3.83 -16.56 20.83
C CYS A 30 -3.98 -16.92 22.31
N ASP A 31 -2.90 -17.35 22.97
CA ASP A 31 -2.91 -17.72 24.40
C ASP A 31 -3.29 -16.58 25.35
N HIS A 32 -3.23 -15.32 24.87
CA HIS A 32 -3.48 -14.16 25.70
C HIS A 32 -4.83 -13.48 25.48
N CYS A 33 -5.29 -13.35 24.23
CA CYS A 33 -6.60 -12.74 23.94
C CYS A 33 -7.68 -13.75 23.57
N GLU A 34 -7.34 -15.04 23.46
CA GLU A 34 -8.21 -16.17 23.06
C GLU A 34 -8.89 -16.01 21.68
N GLN A 35 -8.64 -14.89 21.00
CA GLN A 35 -9.08 -14.64 19.64
C GLN A 35 -8.20 -15.39 18.64
N VAL A 36 -8.75 -15.59 17.45
CA VAL A 36 -8.04 -16.16 16.31
C VAL A 36 -6.79 -15.32 16.01
N VAL A 37 -5.62 -15.96 15.92
CA VAL A 37 -4.31 -15.27 15.76
C VAL A 37 -4.29 -14.45 14.49
N ASP A 38 -4.78 -15.02 13.39
CA ASP A 38 -4.87 -14.36 12.09
C ASP A 38 -5.99 -14.95 11.25
N LYS A 39 -7.11 -14.23 11.13
CA LYS A 39 -8.23 -14.65 10.28
C LYS A 39 -7.93 -14.48 8.79
N TYR A 40 -7.04 -13.57 8.41
CA TYR A 40 -6.83 -13.16 7.01
C TYR A 40 -6.01 -14.17 6.20
N VAL A 41 -5.42 -15.18 6.84
CA VAL A 41 -4.71 -16.29 6.17
C VAL A 41 -5.60 -17.03 5.16
N GLU A 42 -6.91 -17.14 5.43
CA GLU A 42 -7.86 -17.81 4.55
C GLU A 42 -8.49 -16.87 3.51
N PHE A 43 -8.33 -15.56 3.68
CA PHE A 43 -8.95 -14.57 2.82
C PHE A 43 -8.10 -14.34 1.56
N ASP A 44 -8.78 -14.03 0.46
CA ASP A 44 -8.12 -13.58 -0.76
C ASP A 44 -7.38 -12.25 -0.49
N PRO A 45 -6.11 -12.09 -0.92
CA PRO A 45 -5.34 -10.85 -0.78
C PRO A 45 -6.10 -9.57 -1.20
N VAL A 46 -7.02 -9.65 -2.15
CA VAL A 46 -7.85 -8.50 -2.57
C VAL A 46 -8.76 -8.03 -1.43
N LEU A 47 -9.36 -8.95 -0.67
CA LEU A 47 -10.22 -8.62 0.48
C LEU A 47 -9.40 -8.01 1.62
N VAL A 48 -8.22 -8.58 1.87
CA VAL A 48 -7.27 -8.04 2.87
C VAL A 48 -6.85 -6.61 2.48
N LEU A 49 -6.63 -6.37 1.18
CA LEU A 49 -6.29 -5.04 0.66
C LEU A 49 -7.43 -4.04 0.84
N LEU A 50 -8.68 -4.43 0.60
CA LEU A 50 -9.84 -3.59 0.86
C LEU A 50 -9.95 -3.23 2.35
N ASP A 51 -9.74 -4.18 3.24
CA ASP A 51 -9.75 -3.91 4.67
C ASP A 51 -8.58 -3.01 5.12
N ALA A 52 -7.41 -3.12 4.46
CA ALA A 52 -6.31 -2.18 4.64
C ALA A 52 -6.65 -0.78 4.09
N LEU A 53 -7.37 -0.69 2.96
CA LEU A 53 -7.91 0.58 2.45
C LEU A 53 -8.94 1.19 3.41
N LEU A 54 -9.63 0.38 4.21
CA LEU A 54 -10.51 0.87 5.27
C LEU A 54 -9.76 1.25 6.56
N HIS A 55 -8.42 1.34 6.54
CA HIS A 55 -7.58 1.64 7.71
C HIS A 55 -7.79 0.67 8.89
N LYS A 56 -8.22 -0.57 8.64
CA LYS A 56 -8.36 -1.56 9.71
C LYS A 56 -6.97 -2.01 10.19
N PRO A 57 -6.61 -1.81 11.48
CA PRO A 57 -5.28 -2.13 11.98
C PRO A 57 -4.95 -3.63 11.86
N GLN A 58 -5.95 -4.51 11.90
CA GLN A 58 -5.75 -5.95 11.78
C GLN A 58 -5.21 -6.34 10.39
N ALA A 59 -5.70 -5.70 9.33
CA ALA A 59 -5.22 -5.95 7.97
C ALA A 59 -3.78 -5.46 7.79
N TYR A 60 -3.43 -4.29 8.35
CA TYR A 60 -2.05 -3.79 8.35
C TYR A 60 -1.10 -4.77 9.05
N ARG A 61 -1.47 -5.30 10.23
CA ARG A 61 -0.65 -6.27 10.96
C ARG A 61 -0.47 -7.57 10.18
N HIS A 62 -1.54 -8.11 9.59
CA HIS A 62 -1.43 -9.29 8.72
C HIS A 62 -0.44 -9.06 7.56
N ILE A 63 -0.63 -7.97 6.82
CA ILE A 63 0.15 -7.64 5.62
C ILE A 63 1.64 -7.40 5.95
N LEU A 64 1.92 -6.70 7.05
CA LEU A 64 3.29 -6.33 7.42
C LEU A 64 4.06 -7.48 8.07
N LEU A 65 3.37 -8.35 8.83
CA LEU A 65 4.02 -9.21 9.83
C LEU A 65 3.83 -10.70 9.56
N ASN A 66 2.66 -11.09 9.07
CA ASN A 66 2.30 -12.50 8.93
C ASN A 66 2.29 -12.97 7.47
N SER A 67 2.24 -12.04 6.51
CA SER A 67 2.04 -12.36 5.09
C SER A 67 3.25 -12.05 4.20
N ASP A 68 3.52 -12.95 3.25
CA ASP A 68 4.46 -12.77 2.14
C ASP A 68 3.63 -12.48 0.87
N ILE A 69 3.29 -11.20 0.64
CA ILE A 69 2.38 -10.73 -0.42
C ILE A 69 2.88 -11.07 -1.84
N GLN A 70 2.76 -12.27 -2.39
CA GLN A 70 3.46 -12.59 -3.67
C GLN A 70 3.10 -11.73 -4.90
N PHE A 71 2.01 -10.95 -4.87
CA PHE A 71 1.53 -10.17 -6.02
C PHE A 71 1.96 -8.68 -6.02
N HIS A 72 2.93 -8.28 -5.17
CA HIS A 72 3.27 -6.86 -4.96
C HIS A 72 3.53 -6.10 -6.28
N TRP A 73 4.29 -6.67 -7.22
CA TRP A 73 4.69 -5.95 -8.43
C TRP A 73 3.52 -5.65 -9.38
N ARG A 74 2.53 -6.55 -9.47
CA ARG A 74 1.36 -6.35 -10.35
C ARG A 74 0.48 -5.22 -9.82
N LEU A 75 0.25 -5.18 -8.51
CA LEU A 75 -0.47 -4.10 -7.86
C LEU A 75 0.31 -2.78 -7.95
N SER A 76 1.64 -2.79 -7.81
CA SER A 76 2.47 -1.60 -8.02
C SER A 76 2.29 -1.02 -9.43
N VAL A 77 2.23 -1.87 -10.46
CA VAL A 77 1.97 -1.43 -11.84
C VAL A 77 0.58 -0.78 -11.95
N ILE A 78 -0.46 -1.37 -11.36
CA ILE A 78 -1.81 -0.79 -11.38
C ILE A 78 -1.84 0.56 -10.66
N CYS A 79 -1.19 0.69 -9.49
CA CYS A 79 -1.10 1.97 -8.78
C CYS A 79 -0.35 3.03 -9.59
N LEU A 80 0.72 2.64 -10.29
CA LEU A 80 1.47 3.54 -11.19
C LEU A 80 0.59 4.02 -12.36
N LEU A 81 -0.19 3.12 -12.95
CA LEU A 81 -1.13 3.48 -14.02
C LEU A 81 -2.22 4.42 -13.52
N CYS A 82 -2.76 4.21 -12.31
CA CYS A 82 -3.75 5.11 -11.71
C CYS A 82 -3.16 6.52 -11.45
N ASP A 83 -1.92 6.58 -10.97
CA ASP A 83 -1.22 7.85 -10.71
C ASP A 83 -0.90 8.60 -12.01
N ALA A 84 -0.40 7.89 -13.02
CA ALA A 84 -0.16 8.43 -14.36
C ALA A 84 -1.45 8.96 -14.99
N TYR A 85 -2.55 8.20 -14.86
CA TYR A 85 -3.86 8.59 -15.36
C TYR A 85 -4.36 9.88 -14.71
N ILE A 86 -4.27 10.02 -13.38
CA ILE A 86 -4.67 11.27 -12.72
C ILE A 86 -3.89 12.45 -13.25
N LYS A 87 -2.57 12.35 -13.31
CA LYS A 87 -1.71 13.45 -13.75
C LYS A 87 -2.04 13.86 -15.18
N TRP A 88 -2.23 12.87 -16.05
CA TRP A 88 -2.67 13.10 -17.43
C TRP A 88 -4.06 13.74 -17.51
N ALA A 89 -5.04 13.25 -16.74
CA ALA A 89 -6.39 13.81 -16.70
C ALA A 89 -6.39 15.27 -16.18
N GLN A 90 -5.56 15.57 -15.18
CA GLN A 90 -5.39 16.93 -14.64
C GLN A 90 -4.77 17.89 -15.67
N LEU A 91 -3.72 17.46 -16.39
CA LEU A 91 -3.11 18.27 -17.44
C LEU A 91 -4.14 18.62 -18.52
N LYS A 92 -4.89 17.62 -18.99
CA LYS A 92 -5.93 17.83 -19.99
C LYS A 92 -7.02 18.80 -19.53
N SER A 93 -7.37 18.75 -18.24
CA SER A 93 -8.33 19.67 -17.65
C SER A 93 -7.85 21.13 -17.65
N ALA A 94 -6.52 21.34 -17.52
CA ALA A 94 -5.92 22.67 -17.59
C ALA A 94 -5.83 23.20 -19.04
N ASP A 95 -5.50 22.32 -19.99
CA ASP A 95 -5.34 22.65 -21.41
C ASP A 95 -6.66 22.91 -22.15
N THR A 96 -7.80 22.49 -21.59
CA THR A 96 -9.14 22.74 -22.19
C THR A 96 -9.49 24.23 -22.30
N THR A 97 -8.66 25.11 -21.73
CA THR A 97 -8.81 26.57 -21.79
C THR A 97 -8.24 27.20 -23.07
N ASP A 98 -7.42 26.49 -23.87
CA ASP A 98 -6.82 27.03 -25.09
C ASP A 98 -7.14 26.15 -26.31
N SER A 99 -7.97 26.68 -27.21
CA SER A 99 -8.50 25.97 -28.36
C SER A 99 -7.53 25.96 -29.55
N GLN A 100 -7.41 24.78 -30.18
CA GLN A 100 -6.94 24.49 -31.56
C GLN A 100 -5.57 23.78 -31.69
N GLN A 101 -5.58 22.45 -31.82
CA GLN A 101 -4.65 21.71 -32.71
C GLN A 101 -5.20 20.29 -33.04
N HIS A 102 -6.24 20.21 -33.87
CA HIS A 102 -7.07 19.00 -34.03
C HIS A 102 -6.51 17.88 -34.95
N GLN A 103 -5.24 17.89 -35.40
CA GLN A 103 -4.73 16.79 -36.25
C GLN A 103 -3.34 16.23 -35.93
N LEU A 104 -2.45 16.97 -35.25
CA LEU A 104 -1.24 16.38 -34.62
C LEU A 104 -1.51 15.79 -33.22
N GLY A 105 -2.74 15.94 -32.72
CA GLY A 105 -3.10 15.68 -31.32
C GLY A 105 -3.18 14.21 -30.92
N PHE A 106 -3.44 13.26 -31.83
CA PHE A 106 -3.57 11.84 -31.44
C PHE A 106 -2.25 11.20 -31.02
N TYR A 107 -1.17 11.43 -31.77
CA TYR A 107 0.16 10.93 -31.39
C TYR A 107 0.73 11.72 -30.19
N ALA A 108 0.50 13.04 -30.13
CA ALA A 108 0.89 13.84 -28.97
C ALA A 108 0.19 13.38 -27.67
N LEU A 109 -1.10 12.98 -27.75
CA LEU A 109 -1.88 12.48 -26.63
C LEU A 109 -1.26 11.25 -25.95
N GLU A 110 -0.73 10.33 -26.76
CA GLU A 110 -0.12 9.10 -26.26
C GLU A 110 1.24 9.40 -25.59
N TRP A 111 2.02 10.32 -26.15
CA TRP A 111 3.28 10.76 -25.58
C TRP A 111 3.13 11.46 -24.24
N ASP A 112 2.11 12.29 -24.06
CA ASP A 112 1.83 12.94 -22.79
C ASP A 112 1.51 11.91 -21.69
N PHE A 113 0.77 10.85 -22.03
CA PHE A 113 0.53 9.77 -21.10
C PHE A 113 1.84 9.03 -20.71
N TYR A 114 2.69 8.69 -21.68
CA TYR A 114 3.98 8.04 -21.39
C TYR A 114 4.90 8.93 -20.54
N LEU A 115 4.91 10.24 -20.78
CA LEU A 115 5.66 11.19 -19.97
C LEU A 115 5.12 11.26 -18.54
N MET A 116 3.79 11.30 -18.36
CA MET A 116 3.15 11.27 -17.04
C MET A 116 3.41 9.96 -16.30
N PHE A 117 3.43 8.85 -17.03
CA PHE A 117 3.81 7.55 -16.48
C PHE A 117 5.27 7.55 -16.03
N LEU A 118 6.20 8.04 -16.85
CA LEU A 118 7.60 8.18 -16.49
C LEU A 118 7.76 9.07 -15.24
N LEU A 119 7.09 10.22 -15.21
CA LEU A 119 7.10 11.12 -14.05
C LEU A 119 6.57 10.42 -12.79
N ALA A 120 5.49 9.64 -12.89
CA ALA A 120 4.96 8.86 -11.78
C ALA A 120 5.94 7.77 -11.30
N THR A 121 6.64 7.10 -12.22
CA THR A 121 7.67 6.12 -11.85
C THR A 121 8.86 6.78 -11.15
N VAL A 122 9.29 7.96 -11.60
CA VAL A 122 10.38 8.71 -10.97
C VAL A 122 9.96 9.19 -9.58
N GLU A 123 8.74 9.72 -9.43
CA GLU A 123 8.23 10.13 -8.11
C GLU A 123 8.15 8.96 -7.14
N LEU A 124 7.67 7.78 -7.58
CA LEU A 124 7.66 6.58 -6.76
C LEU A 124 9.08 6.14 -6.38
N ALA A 125 10.02 6.16 -7.33
CA ALA A 125 11.41 5.80 -7.08
C ALA A 125 12.09 6.78 -6.08
N LEU A 126 11.83 8.08 -6.22
CA LEU A 126 12.31 9.11 -5.30
C LEU A 126 11.69 8.95 -3.91
N PHE A 127 10.38 8.70 -3.82
CA PHE A 127 9.69 8.46 -2.56
C PHE A 127 10.28 7.25 -1.82
N LEU A 128 10.39 6.11 -2.51
CA LEU A 128 11.01 4.90 -1.95
C LEU A 128 12.47 5.17 -1.55
N GLY A 129 13.24 5.84 -2.41
CA GLY A 129 14.63 6.20 -2.14
C GLY A 129 14.79 7.10 -0.91
N CYS A 130 13.98 8.15 -0.80
CA CYS A 130 13.95 9.05 0.35
C CYS A 130 13.55 8.34 1.64
N CYS A 131 12.49 7.54 1.63
CA CYS A 131 12.10 6.73 2.79
C CYS A 131 13.20 5.76 3.20
N MET A 132 13.87 5.11 2.23
CA MET A 132 14.99 4.23 2.52
C MET A 132 16.20 4.96 3.10
N LEU A 133 16.53 6.16 2.60
CA LEU A 133 17.61 6.98 3.11
C LEU A 133 17.30 7.45 4.55
N LEU A 134 16.10 7.99 4.77
CA LEU A 134 15.63 8.40 6.09
C LEU A 134 15.71 7.23 7.07
N LEU A 135 15.25 6.04 6.66
CA LEU A 135 15.33 4.85 7.51
C LEU A 135 16.76 4.38 7.73
N ARG A 136 17.69 4.52 6.78
CA ARG A 136 19.11 4.22 7.05
C ARG A 136 19.70 5.17 8.09
N VAL A 137 19.43 6.46 7.97
CA VAL A 137 19.85 7.47 8.95
C VAL A 137 19.21 7.19 10.32
N SER A 138 17.90 6.90 10.35
CA SER A 138 17.19 6.55 11.59
C SER A 138 17.60 5.20 12.17
N ARG A 139 18.03 4.25 11.34
CA ARG A 139 18.54 2.93 11.78
C ARG A 139 19.86 3.06 12.51
N GLU A 140 20.76 3.91 12.04
CA GLU A 140 22.02 4.19 12.72
C GLU A 140 21.83 4.92 14.06
N VAL A 141 20.72 5.64 14.24
CA VAL A 141 20.44 6.42 15.44
C VAL A 141 19.49 5.71 16.43
N LEU A 142 18.53 4.89 15.97
CA LEU A 142 17.37 4.52 16.79
C LEU A 142 16.92 3.05 16.72
N PHE A 143 17.01 2.33 15.57
CA PHE A 143 16.39 0.99 15.42
C PHE A 143 17.17 0.01 14.51
N PRO A 144 18.17 -0.73 15.03
CA PRO A 144 19.04 -1.60 14.22
C PRO A 144 18.36 -2.84 13.59
N ASP A 145 17.24 -3.33 14.13
CA ASP A 145 16.69 -4.66 13.80
C ASP A 145 15.57 -4.70 12.75
N VAL A 146 15.17 -3.57 12.17
CA VAL A 146 14.08 -3.56 11.17
C VAL A 146 14.58 -4.08 9.82
N SER A 147 13.90 -5.10 9.28
CA SER A 147 14.24 -5.70 7.99
C SER A 147 13.85 -4.82 6.80
N PHE A 148 14.70 -4.76 5.76
CA PHE A 148 14.45 -4.00 4.53
C PHE A 148 13.15 -4.43 3.82
N SER A 149 12.85 -5.73 3.82
CA SER A 149 11.65 -6.26 3.17
C SER A 149 10.37 -5.77 3.85
N SER A 150 10.34 -5.67 5.19
CA SER A 150 9.16 -5.19 5.92
C SER A 150 8.87 -3.72 5.61
N VAL A 151 9.92 -2.90 5.48
CA VAL A 151 9.81 -1.49 5.10
C VAL A 151 9.25 -1.33 3.70
N VAL A 152 9.81 -2.04 2.71
CA VAL A 152 9.31 -1.95 1.33
C VAL A 152 7.85 -2.40 1.26
N ARG A 153 7.46 -3.45 2.00
CA ARG A 153 6.06 -3.87 2.09
C ARG A 153 5.16 -2.78 2.69
N ALA A 154 5.62 -2.09 3.73
CA ALA A 154 4.89 -0.97 4.33
C ALA A 154 4.68 0.20 3.36
N LEU A 155 5.72 0.55 2.61
CA LEU A 155 5.66 1.62 1.62
C LEU A 155 4.83 1.25 0.38
N LEU A 156 4.83 -0.03 -0.01
CA LEU A 156 3.95 -0.51 -1.07
C LEU A 156 2.49 -0.51 -0.62
N LEU A 157 2.22 -0.94 0.63
CA LEU A 157 0.89 -0.92 1.21
C LEU A 157 0.32 0.50 1.26
N SER A 158 1.12 1.49 1.62
CA SER A 158 0.69 2.88 1.62
C SER A 158 0.42 3.43 0.20
N SER A 159 1.18 2.96 -0.80
CA SER A 159 0.93 3.31 -2.20
C SER A 159 -0.38 2.72 -2.75
N PHE A 160 -0.93 1.67 -2.14
CA PHE A 160 -2.21 1.09 -2.59
C PHE A 160 -3.41 2.02 -2.36
N GLY A 161 -3.30 3.05 -1.50
CA GLY A 161 -4.33 4.09 -1.38
C GLY A 161 -4.64 4.80 -2.70
N LYS A 162 -3.70 4.80 -3.66
CA LYS A 162 -3.91 5.31 -5.03
C LYS A 162 -4.94 4.50 -5.83
N LEU A 163 -5.37 3.31 -5.38
CA LEU A 163 -6.43 2.53 -6.02
C LEU A 163 -7.83 3.09 -5.80
N LEU A 164 -8.03 3.97 -4.81
CA LEU A 164 -9.31 4.64 -4.58
C LEU A 164 -9.79 5.40 -5.82
N VAL A 165 -8.84 5.78 -6.67
CA VAL A 165 -9.03 6.50 -7.94
C VAL A 165 -9.93 5.74 -8.90
N ILE A 166 -9.90 4.40 -8.88
CA ILE A 166 -10.69 3.56 -9.78
C ILE A 166 -12.20 3.86 -9.61
N PRO A 167 -12.77 3.80 -8.39
CA PRO A 167 -14.13 4.28 -8.13
C PRO A 167 -14.41 5.70 -8.63
N ALA A 168 -13.50 6.66 -8.42
CA ALA A 168 -13.72 8.04 -8.87
C ALA A 168 -13.71 8.20 -10.39
N VAL A 169 -12.91 7.40 -11.09
CA VAL A 169 -12.92 7.32 -12.55
C VAL A 169 -14.23 6.71 -13.04
N ILE A 170 -14.67 5.61 -12.44
CA ILE A 170 -15.93 4.94 -12.79
C ILE A 170 -17.12 5.89 -12.59
N TRP A 171 -17.10 6.69 -11.53
CA TRP A 171 -18.18 7.63 -11.21
C TRP A 171 -18.04 9.01 -11.89
N GLY A 172 -17.01 9.21 -12.71
CA GLY A 172 -16.83 10.43 -13.51
C GLY A 172 -16.37 11.67 -12.72
N GLU A 173 -15.95 11.54 -11.46
CA GLU A 173 -15.52 12.67 -10.60
C GLU A 173 -14.01 12.94 -10.65
N THR A 174 -13.35 12.64 -11.77
CA THR A 174 -11.87 12.65 -11.89
C THR A 174 -11.22 14.01 -11.67
N ASN A 175 -11.98 15.09 -11.79
CA ASN A 175 -11.47 16.47 -11.75
C ASN A 175 -11.79 17.19 -10.43
N SER A 176 -12.45 16.54 -9.48
CA SER A 176 -12.72 17.15 -8.19
C SER A 176 -11.43 17.25 -7.38
N THR A 177 -10.94 18.48 -7.20
CA THR A 177 -9.75 18.80 -6.37
C THR A 177 -9.90 18.29 -4.94
N VAL A 178 -11.14 18.22 -4.44
CA VAL A 178 -11.48 17.68 -3.13
C VAL A 178 -11.20 16.18 -3.07
N TYR A 179 -11.64 15.41 -4.05
CA TYR A 179 -11.43 13.97 -4.11
C TYR A 179 -9.94 13.60 -4.19
N LEU A 180 -9.19 14.32 -5.01
CA LEU A 180 -7.73 14.15 -5.13
C LEU A 180 -7.02 14.54 -3.83
N GLY A 181 -7.47 15.61 -3.17
CA GLY A 181 -7.00 15.99 -1.84
C GLY A 181 -7.23 14.92 -0.79
N LEU A 182 -8.44 14.33 -0.77
CA LEU A 182 -8.79 13.23 0.14
C LEU A 182 -7.94 11.98 -0.11
N THR A 183 -7.70 11.62 -1.38
CA THR A 183 -6.85 10.48 -1.73
C THR A 183 -5.41 10.70 -1.28
N ARG A 184 -4.88 11.93 -1.43
CA ARG A 184 -3.54 12.28 -0.95
C ARG A 184 -3.45 12.26 0.58
N LEU A 185 -4.46 12.80 1.26
CA LEU A 185 -4.54 12.75 2.73
C LEU A 185 -4.60 11.30 3.22
N PHE A 186 -5.41 10.47 2.57
CA PHE A 186 -5.53 9.05 2.86
C PHE A 186 -4.19 8.32 2.70
N VAL A 187 -3.47 8.54 1.59
CA VAL A 187 -2.13 7.96 1.38
C VAL A 187 -1.15 8.44 2.45
N PHE A 188 -1.24 9.72 2.87
CA PHE A 188 -0.41 10.25 3.94
C PHE A 188 -0.72 9.62 5.31
N THR A 189 -1.99 9.40 5.64
CA THR A 189 -2.39 8.72 6.89
C THR A 189 -1.97 7.25 6.87
N CYS A 190 -2.09 6.55 5.74
CA CYS A 190 -1.58 5.19 5.58
C CYS A 190 -0.07 5.10 5.82
N ASN A 191 0.71 6.03 5.24
CA ASN A 191 2.15 6.12 5.44
C ASN A 191 2.51 6.35 6.91
N SER A 192 1.81 7.28 7.56
CA SER A 192 2.03 7.61 8.98
C SER A 192 1.68 6.43 9.89
N LEU A 193 0.59 5.71 9.58
CA LEU A 193 0.15 4.52 10.29
C LEU A 193 1.15 3.38 10.14
N ALA A 194 1.60 3.10 8.91
CA ALA A 194 2.56 2.04 8.64
C ALA A 194 3.90 2.28 9.34
N MET A 195 4.39 3.52 9.33
CA MET A 195 5.58 3.92 10.08
C MET A 195 5.40 3.77 11.59
N ARG A 196 4.24 4.16 12.14
CA ARG A 196 3.94 3.99 13.57
C ARG A 196 3.93 2.52 13.97
N GLU A 197 3.28 1.64 13.20
CA GLU A 197 3.24 0.22 13.52
C GLU A 197 4.64 -0.42 13.46
N LEU A 198 5.48 -0.03 12.49
CA LEU A 198 6.89 -0.45 12.45
C LEU A 198 7.68 0.03 13.68
N ILE A 199 7.49 1.28 14.12
CA ILE A 199 8.15 1.84 15.31
C ILE A 199 7.68 1.13 16.58
N VAL A 200 6.37 0.99 16.78
CA VAL A 200 5.80 0.32 17.96
C VAL A 200 6.34 -1.10 18.07
N GLN A 201 6.45 -1.82 16.96
CA GLN A 201 7.02 -3.16 16.98
C GLN A 201 8.50 -3.19 17.38
N SER A 202 9.32 -2.29 16.86
CA SER A 202 10.74 -2.22 17.24
C SER A 202 10.97 -1.96 18.73
N SER A 203 10.00 -1.34 19.42
CA SER A 203 10.04 -1.10 20.87
C SER A 203 9.56 -2.27 21.74
N VAL A 204 8.89 -3.27 21.15
CA VAL A 204 8.28 -4.41 21.84
C VAL A 204 9.16 -5.68 21.73
N THR A 205 10.16 -5.67 20.85
CA THR A 205 11.22 -6.69 20.71
C THR A 205 12.42 -6.40 21.59
#